data_AF-A0A661CIR4-F1
#
_entry.id   AF-A0A661CIR4-F1
#
_cell.length_a   1.000
_cell.length_b   1.000
_cell.length_c   1.000
_cell.angle_alpha   90.00
_cell.angle_beta   90.00
_cell.angle_gamma   90.00
#
_symmetry.space_group_name_H-M   'P 1'
#
loop_
_entity.id
_entity.type
_entity.pdbx_description
1 polymer ?
#
loop_
_entity_poly.entity_id
_entity_poly.type
_entity_poly.pdbx_seq_one_letter_code
_entity_poly.pdbx_strand_id
1 'polypeptide(L)'
;MGDTGAKADTILVNWAEIDYLATTTAEQDQLKFGTKGQGQYQLTVTGFSRPEVLVLDVTEPRRVVPLLGAAVQAEGVGGYQVQYADNNFNADLDKAYYAFSLTENNLLKPAEISLDLPTTRLKSPCHQADYFIIHHGSFEVTAFQQLIAARGLQVMAVQVSDIYDEFNHGLIDPQAIKDFLTYAYENYGGTREYVVLVGDANQDTLNELGHGINYVPTHTFHTPLAGETASDNWFVSISGDDRLPDMFLGRIPVRTQAELDAVVNKVASYPQSPRGDWQRNALFVTDNEKAFDDASDKLIEAHFADYNPQRVYLRQYTGDRDTIQATAKQDIIDHINAGAILTNYTGHGSVSNWAGEFIFDSRDVALLDNPDNLTFVLALNCFNGQFSYFKNFYGSDDSLAEAFLKADGKGAIAMWAPTTLGYTYQHEKLAEELFKRLLQEKETELGPLTTGVKIDAVNYIGINNVEKFTLFGDPNTRLLLE
;
A
#
# COMPACT_ATOMS: atom_id res chain seq x y z
N MET A 1 1.16 30.11 24.69
CA MET A 1 0.38 28.93 25.08
C MET A 1 -0.58 29.35 26.17
N GLY A 2 -1.88 29.12 25.97
CA GLY A 2 -2.94 29.43 26.93
C GLY A 2 -3.63 28.14 27.33
N ASP A 3 -4.07 28.07 28.59
CA ASP A 3 -4.83 26.95 29.14
C ASP A 3 -6.18 26.83 28.41
N THR A 4 -6.38 25.73 27.69
CA THR A 4 -7.60 25.44 26.92
C THR A 4 -8.57 24.53 27.68
N GLY A 5 -8.21 24.09 28.90
CA GLY A 5 -8.97 23.07 29.65
C GLY A 5 -8.77 21.64 29.11
N ALA A 6 -7.75 21.39 28.28
CA ALA A 6 -7.39 20.06 27.82
C ALA A 6 -6.78 19.20 28.94
N LYS A 7 -7.08 17.89 28.96
CA LYS A 7 -6.55 16.96 29.99
C LYS A 7 -5.05 16.68 29.87
N ALA A 8 -4.45 16.95 28.71
CA ALA A 8 -3.02 16.88 28.45
C ALA A 8 -2.68 17.75 27.25
N ASP A 9 -1.58 18.49 27.34
CA ASP A 9 -0.96 19.16 26.19
C ASP A 9 0.13 18.23 25.64
N THR A 10 0.00 17.83 24.37
CA THR A 10 1.07 17.14 23.66
C THR A 10 1.74 18.13 22.73
N ILE A 11 2.97 18.54 23.06
CA ILE A 11 3.79 19.41 22.23
C ILE A 11 4.78 18.52 21.50
N LEU A 12 4.57 18.33 20.20
CA LEU A 12 5.52 17.65 19.33
C LEU A 12 6.39 18.73 18.67
N VAL A 13 7.66 18.81 19.08
CA VAL A 13 8.63 19.67 18.41
C VAL A 13 9.00 19.01 17.08
N ASN A 14 8.59 19.60 15.97
CA ASN A 14 8.94 19.11 14.64
C ASN A 14 10.43 19.40 14.34
N TRP A 15 10.85 20.66 14.45
CA TRP A 15 12.24 21.08 14.30
C TRP A 15 12.50 22.38 15.07
N ALA A 16 13.79 22.67 15.29
CA ALA A 16 14.28 23.96 15.76
C ALA A 16 15.48 24.37 14.88
N GLU A 17 15.55 25.64 14.50
CA GLU A 17 16.66 26.22 13.73
C GLU A 17 17.35 27.29 14.57
N ILE A 18 18.68 27.33 14.46
CA ILE A 18 19.52 28.30 15.17
C ILE A 18 20.40 28.97 14.13
N ASP A 19 20.16 30.26 13.89
CA ASP A 19 21.02 31.12 13.07
C ASP A 19 22.12 31.73 13.93
N TYR A 20 23.37 31.59 13.49
CA TYR A 20 24.51 32.27 14.09
C TYR A 20 25.54 32.67 13.03
N LEU A 21 26.38 33.65 13.36
CA LEU A 21 27.48 34.05 12.49
C LEU A 21 28.60 33.00 12.56
N ALA A 22 28.75 32.23 11.49
CA ALA A 22 29.84 31.27 11.32
C ALA A 22 31.02 31.89 10.57
N THR A 23 32.22 31.34 10.80
CA THR A 23 33.43 31.67 10.02
C THR A 23 33.36 31.02 8.63
N THR A 24 33.91 31.68 7.61
CA THR A 24 34.05 31.10 6.26
C THR A 24 35.29 30.18 6.16
N THR A 25 35.36 29.21 7.06
CA THR A 25 36.45 28.22 7.12
C THR A 25 35.85 26.83 6.99
N ALA A 26 36.36 26.06 6.03
CA ALA A 26 35.94 24.70 5.80
C ALA A 26 36.31 23.80 6.98
N GLU A 27 35.35 22.98 7.38
CA GLU A 27 35.54 21.92 8.35
C GLU A 27 35.43 20.59 7.61
N GLN A 28 36.37 19.68 7.86
CA GLN A 28 36.44 18.40 7.13
C GLN A 28 36.43 18.58 5.60
N ASP A 29 37.17 19.57 5.09
CA ASP A 29 37.29 19.86 3.66
C ASP A 29 35.97 20.30 2.97
N GLN A 30 34.99 20.80 3.72
CA GLN A 30 33.74 21.31 3.16
C GLN A 30 33.16 22.49 3.96
N LEU A 31 32.36 23.32 3.30
CA LEU A 31 31.59 24.39 3.94
C LEU A 31 30.31 24.66 3.15
N LYS A 32 29.16 24.62 3.85
CA LYS A 32 27.92 25.25 3.38
C LYS A 32 27.83 26.64 3.99
N PHE A 33 27.69 27.67 3.16
CA PHE A 33 27.66 29.06 3.62
C PHE A 33 26.70 29.87 2.76
N GLY A 34 26.20 30.96 3.32
CA GLY A 34 25.28 31.85 2.62
C GLY A 34 25.69 33.31 2.76
N THR A 35 25.10 34.14 1.92
CA THR A 35 25.36 35.58 1.89
C THR A 35 24.06 36.33 1.72
N LYS A 36 23.90 37.40 2.49
CA LYS A 36 22.73 38.28 2.46
C LYS A 36 23.15 39.69 2.04
N GLY A 37 22.34 40.36 1.22
CA GLY A 37 22.49 41.78 0.86
C GLY A 37 22.67 42.06 -0.64
N GLN A 38 23.04 43.30 -0.96
CA GLN A 38 23.14 43.81 -2.33
C GLN A 38 24.59 44.10 -2.73
N GLY A 39 24.95 43.82 -3.99
CA GLY A 39 26.23 44.21 -4.59
C GLY A 39 27.08 43.03 -5.08
N GLN A 40 28.32 43.31 -5.44
CA GLN A 40 29.31 42.27 -5.78
C GLN A 40 29.96 41.76 -4.50
N TYR A 41 30.02 40.44 -4.35
CA TYR A 41 30.68 39.80 -3.21
C TYR A 41 31.91 39.05 -3.68
N GLN A 42 33.03 39.27 -2.98
CA GLN A 42 34.18 38.40 -3.06
C GLN A 42 34.13 37.43 -1.90
N LEU A 43 33.76 36.20 -2.19
CA LEU A 43 33.69 35.10 -1.24
C LEU A 43 35.10 34.56 -1.07
N THR A 44 35.57 34.46 0.18
CA THR A 44 36.81 33.78 0.53
C THR A 44 36.50 32.68 1.54
N VAL A 45 36.77 31.45 1.15
CA VAL A 45 36.64 30.27 2.02
C VAL A 45 38.01 29.67 2.26
N THR A 46 38.39 29.53 3.52
CA THR A 46 39.71 29.05 3.95
C THR A 46 39.63 27.62 4.49
N GLY A 47 40.77 27.00 4.82
CA GLY A 47 40.80 25.74 5.59
C GLY A 47 40.64 24.45 4.80
N PHE A 48 40.79 24.48 3.47
CA PHE A 48 40.87 23.26 2.67
C PHE A 48 42.27 22.63 2.79
N SER A 49 42.34 21.31 2.80
CA SER A 49 43.61 20.56 2.87
C SER A 49 44.21 20.27 1.49
N ARG A 50 43.47 20.56 0.40
CA ARG A 50 43.83 20.20 -0.98
C ARG A 50 43.45 21.30 -1.99
N PRO A 51 44.12 21.37 -3.16
CA PRO A 51 43.84 22.36 -4.20
C PRO A 51 42.64 22.02 -5.07
N GLU A 52 42.19 20.77 -5.11
CA GLU A 52 41.05 20.36 -5.93
C GLU A 52 39.72 20.72 -5.23
N VAL A 53 39.30 21.98 -5.28
CA VAL A 53 38.07 22.45 -4.63
C VAL A 53 37.02 22.81 -5.68
N LEU A 54 35.78 22.35 -5.47
CA LEU A 54 34.61 22.76 -6.25
C LEU A 54 33.71 23.63 -5.39
N VAL A 55 33.18 24.70 -5.99
CA VAL A 55 32.14 25.54 -5.38
C VAL A 55 30.87 25.41 -6.21
N LEU A 56 29.77 25.16 -5.54
CA LEU A 56 28.44 25.07 -6.12
C LEU A 56 27.58 26.23 -5.61
N ASP A 57 26.86 26.91 -6.50
CA ASP A 57 25.68 27.67 -6.13
C ASP A 57 24.53 26.68 -5.91
N VAL A 58 24.08 26.58 -4.66
CA VAL A 58 22.98 25.72 -4.19
C VAL A 58 21.78 26.53 -3.72
N THR A 59 21.71 27.80 -4.13
CA THR A 59 20.60 28.71 -3.79
C THR A 59 19.26 28.14 -4.23
N GLU A 60 19.23 27.51 -5.40
CA GLU A 60 18.07 26.79 -5.90
C GLU A 60 18.38 25.28 -5.87
N PRO A 61 17.78 24.51 -4.93
CA PRO A 61 18.09 23.09 -4.77
C PRO A 61 17.84 22.23 -6.03
N ARG A 62 16.96 22.68 -6.93
CA ARG A 62 16.65 22.01 -8.20
C ARG A 62 17.53 22.46 -9.37
N ARG A 63 18.39 23.45 -9.15
CA ARG A 63 19.26 24.05 -10.18
C ARG A 63 20.62 24.38 -9.57
N VAL A 64 21.32 23.33 -9.16
CA VAL A 64 22.69 23.45 -8.64
C VAL A 64 23.64 23.79 -9.78
N VAL A 65 24.45 24.84 -9.61
CA VAL A 65 25.36 25.34 -10.67
C VAL A 65 26.81 25.33 -10.16
N PRO A 66 27.76 24.68 -10.87
CA PRO A 66 29.17 24.77 -10.53
C PRO A 66 29.73 26.15 -10.88
N LEU A 67 30.45 26.77 -9.94
CA LEU A 67 31.10 28.06 -10.11
C LEU A 67 32.52 27.88 -10.66
N LEU A 68 32.60 27.69 -11.98
CA LEU A 68 33.85 27.34 -12.69
C LEU A 68 34.92 28.47 -12.69
N GLY A 69 34.60 29.65 -12.15
CA GLY A 69 35.52 30.79 -12.03
C GLY A 69 36.20 30.92 -10.66
N ALA A 70 36.02 29.96 -9.75
CA ALA A 70 36.62 29.99 -8.42
C ALA A 70 38.15 29.83 -8.50
N ALA A 71 38.89 30.77 -7.91
CA ALA A 71 40.34 30.74 -7.85
C ALA A 71 40.79 30.02 -6.57
N VAL A 72 41.47 28.88 -6.72
CA VAL A 72 42.09 28.16 -5.60
C VAL A 72 43.54 28.59 -5.45
N GLN A 73 43.96 28.93 -4.23
CA GLN A 73 45.31 29.37 -3.93
C GLN A 73 45.81 28.72 -2.63
N ALA A 74 47.13 28.57 -2.50
CA ALA A 74 47.73 28.07 -1.27
C ALA A 74 47.52 29.08 -0.12
N GLU A 75 47.22 28.55 1.06
CA GLU A 75 47.02 29.29 2.30
C GLU A 75 47.93 28.69 3.38
N GLY A 76 48.99 29.42 3.77
CA GLY A 76 49.96 28.93 4.75
C GLY A 76 50.71 27.68 4.29
N VAL A 77 51.05 26.79 5.23
CA VAL A 77 51.76 25.53 4.95
C VAL A 77 50.76 24.38 4.84
N GLY A 78 50.48 23.94 3.62
CA GLY A 78 49.63 22.77 3.35
C GLY A 78 48.12 23.02 3.38
N GLY A 79 47.68 24.27 3.53
CA GLY A 79 46.28 24.67 3.40
C GLY A 79 46.00 25.34 2.05
N TYR A 80 44.72 25.44 1.71
CA TYR A 80 44.22 26.10 0.51
C TYR A 80 42.99 26.93 0.84
N GLN A 81 42.85 28.02 0.10
CA GLN A 81 41.68 28.89 0.12
C GLN A 81 41.07 28.99 -1.27
N VAL A 82 39.77 29.24 -1.30
CA VAL A 82 39.01 29.52 -2.51
C VAL A 82 38.51 30.95 -2.48
N GLN A 83 38.67 31.63 -3.61
CA GLN A 83 38.09 32.94 -3.85
C GLN A 83 37.16 32.92 -5.05
N TYR A 84 35.96 33.45 -4.90
CA TYR A 84 35.00 33.60 -5.99
C TYR A 84 34.32 34.96 -5.93
N ALA A 85 34.28 35.65 -7.07
CA ALA A 85 33.52 36.87 -7.22
C ALA A 85 32.14 36.54 -7.81
N ASP A 86 31.10 36.57 -6.97
CA ASP A 86 29.73 36.45 -7.47
C ASP A 86 29.18 37.83 -7.83
N ASN A 87 28.83 37.98 -9.11
CA ASN A 87 28.27 39.20 -9.67
C ASN A 87 26.75 39.11 -9.90
N ASN A 88 26.11 37.96 -9.62
CA ASN A 88 24.70 37.67 -9.86
C ASN A 88 23.86 37.76 -8.57
N PHE A 89 24.00 38.86 -7.83
CA PHE A 89 23.14 39.11 -6.67
C PHE A 89 21.85 39.80 -7.06
N ASN A 90 20.73 39.21 -6.64
CA ASN A 90 19.44 39.87 -6.60
C ASN A 90 19.13 40.25 -5.14
N ALA A 91 18.63 41.46 -4.91
CA ALA A 91 18.30 41.98 -3.59
C ALA A 91 17.29 41.13 -2.81
N ASP A 92 16.51 40.32 -3.51
CA ASP A 92 15.41 39.54 -2.93
C ASP A 92 15.76 38.06 -2.72
N LEU A 93 17.03 37.66 -2.90
CA LEU A 93 17.43 36.24 -2.80
C LEU A 93 18.70 36.06 -1.97
N ASP A 94 18.54 35.48 -0.78
CA ASP A 94 19.66 34.98 0.01
C ASP A 94 20.36 33.86 -0.78
N LYS A 95 21.65 34.06 -1.07
CA LYS A 95 22.46 33.09 -1.82
C LYS A 95 23.00 32.01 -0.88
N ALA A 96 23.03 30.77 -1.35
CA ALA A 96 23.63 29.64 -0.64
C ALA A 96 24.66 28.94 -1.53
N TYR A 97 25.82 28.65 -0.96
CA TYR A 97 26.93 27.99 -1.63
C TYR A 97 27.38 26.76 -0.86
N TYR A 98 27.94 25.80 -1.59
CA TYR A 98 28.61 24.63 -1.03
C TYR A 98 29.98 24.49 -1.66
N ALA A 99 31.04 24.63 -0.86
CA ALA A 99 32.42 24.48 -1.29
C ALA A 99 33.02 23.23 -0.64
N PHE A 100 33.66 22.37 -1.43
CA PHE A 100 34.25 21.13 -0.92
C PHE A 100 35.44 20.66 -1.76
N SER A 101 36.41 20.01 -1.11
CA SER A 101 37.52 19.34 -1.80
C SER A 101 37.04 18.08 -2.52
N LEU A 102 37.49 17.85 -3.75
CA LEU A 102 37.17 16.69 -4.59
C LEU A 102 37.86 15.42 -4.06
N THR A 103 37.36 14.89 -2.94
CA THR A 103 37.86 13.66 -2.29
C THR A 103 36.78 12.58 -2.31
N GLU A 104 37.16 11.33 -2.04
CA GLU A 104 36.17 10.22 -1.95
C GLU A 104 35.14 10.41 -0.84
N ASN A 105 35.43 11.23 0.18
CA ASN A 105 34.50 11.55 1.25
C ASN A 105 33.46 12.61 0.83
N ASN A 106 33.79 13.46 -0.14
CA ASN A 106 32.94 14.58 -0.56
C ASN A 106 32.33 14.39 -1.96
N LEU A 107 32.89 13.48 -2.78
CA LEU A 107 32.28 12.98 -4.01
C LEU A 107 31.85 11.53 -3.79
N LEU A 108 30.56 11.37 -3.57
CA LEU A 108 29.95 10.05 -3.59
C LEU A 108 30.06 9.50 -5.02
N LYS A 109 30.59 8.29 -5.13
CA LYS A 109 30.48 7.49 -6.36
C LYS A 109 29.13 6.78 -6.31
N PRO A 110 28.43 6.61 -7.46
CA PRO A 110 27.27 5.74 -7.48
C PRO A 110 27.68 4.35 -7.00
N ALA A 111 26.80 3.70 -6.23
CA ALA A 111 27.05 2.33 -5.75
C ALA A 111 27.26 1.36 -6.92
N GLU A 112 26.50 1.56 -8.00
CA GLU A 112 26.60 0.81 -9.24
C GLU A 112 26.10 1.66 -10.42
N ILE A 113 26.59 1.36 -11.63
CA ILE A 113 26.02 1.84 -12.90
C ILE A 113 25.82 0.62 -13.78
N SER A 114 24.58 0.39 -14.18
CA SER A 114 24.21 -0.67 -15.13
C SER A 114 23.52 -0.06 -16.35
N LEU A 115 23.55 -0.79 -17.46
CA LEU A 115 22.74 -0.44 -18.62
C LEU A 115 21.34 -1.01 -18.42
N ASP A 116 20.33 -0.16 -18.43
CA ASP A 116 18.95 -0.62 -18.51
C ASP A 116 18.60 -1.05 -19.95
N LEU A 117 18.16 -2.30 -20.08
CA LEU A 117 17.72 -2.92 -21.33
C LEU A 117 16.36 -3.58 -21.06
N PRO A 118 15.25 -2.82 -21.16
CA PRO A 118 13.94 -3.35 -20.84
C PRO A 118 13.62 -4.53 -21.76
N THR A 119 13.20 -5.64 -21.18
CA THR A 119 12.78 -6.83 -21.93
C THR A 119 11.53 -6.57 -22.75
N THR A 120 10.69 -5.65 -22.29
CA THR A 120 9.46 -5.19 -22.95
C THR A 120 9.42 -3.66 -22.96
N ARG A 121 9.15 -3.05 -24.12
CA ARG A 121 8.89 -1.61 -24.22
C ARG A 121 7.41 -1.33 -23.96
N LEU A 122 7.06 -0.86 -22.77
CA LEU A 122 5.69 -0.70 -22.31
C LEU A 122 4.93 0.41 -23.06
N LYS A 123 5.59 1.44 -23.60
CA LYS A 123 4.94 2.46 -24.46
C LYS A 123 4.78 2.02 -25.92
N SER A 124 4.98 0.73 -26.22
CA SER A 124 4.64 0.21 -27.54
C SER A 124 3.12 0.03 -27.65
N PRO A 125 2.43 0.66 -28.63
CA PRO A 125 0.99 0.51 -28.80
C PRO A 125 0.60 -0.86 -29.40
N CYS A 126 1.57 -1.71 -29.75
CA CYS A 126 1.31 -3.01 -30.35
C CYS A 126 0.97 -4.11 -29.34
N HIS A 127 1.06 -3.82 -28.04
CA HIS A 127 0.78 -4.78 -26.99
C HIS A 127 -0.70 -5.11 -26.89
N GLN A 128 -1.00 -6.32 -26.44
CA GLN A 128 -2.35 -6.79 -26.12
C GLN A 128 -2.27 -7.57 -24.81
N ALA A 129 -3.19 -7.27 -23.89
CA ALA A 129 -3.28 -7.95 -22.61
C ALA A 129 -4.70 -7.83 -22.05
N ASP A 130 -5.21 -8.93 -21.50
CA ASP A 130 -6.47 -8.97 -20.76
C ASP A 130 -6.21 -8.87 -19.26
N TYR A 131 -5.03 -9.29 -18.81
CA TYR A 131 -4.65 -9.40 -17.40
C TYR A 131 -3.21 -8.92 -17.18
N PHE A 132 -3.02 -7.94 -16.29
CA PHE A 132 -1.71 -7.44 -15.88
C PHE A 132 -1.30 -8.00 -14.52
N ILE A 133 -0.13 -8.64 -14.46
CA ILE A 133 0.55 -8.96 -13.20
C ILE A 133 1.66 -7.93 -13.01
N ILE A 134 1.43 -6.93 -12.15
CA ILE A 134 2.45 -5.93 -11.81
C ILE A 134 3.15 -6.40 -10.54
N HIS A 135 4.45 -6.68 -10.61
CA HIS A 135 5.17 -7.32 -9.51
C HIS A 135 6.53 -6.70 -9.22
N HIS A 136 7.01 -6.84 -8.00
CA HIS A 136 8.40 -6.51 -7.67
C HIS A 136 9.37 -7.58 -8.22
N GLY A 137 10.60 -7.18 -8.57
CA GLY A 137 11.63 -8.09 -9.12
C GLY A 137 12.14 -9.15 -8.14
N SER A 138 11.77 -9.07 -6.86
CA SER A 138 12.05 -10.11 -5.85
C SER A 138 11.16 -11.34 -5.97
N PHE A 139 10.14 -11.31 -6.85
CA PHE A 139 9.14 -12.38 -6.96
C PHE A 139 9.12 -13.00 -8.36
N GLU A 140 9.21 -14.33 -8.39
CA GLU A 140 9.04 -15.15 -9.58
C GLU A 140 7.56 -15.45 -9.80
N VAL A 141 6.94 -14.76 -10.77
CA VAL A 141 5.49 -14.86 -11.04
C VAL A 141 5.13 -15.84 -12.17
N THR A 142 6.10 -16.54 -12.75
CA THR A 142 5.90 -17.41 -13.92
C THR A 142 4.80 -18.46 -13.69
N ALA A 143 4.78 -19.12 -12.52
CA ALA A 143 3.76 -20.12 -12.20
C ALA A 143 2.35 -19.50 -12.15
N PHE A 144 2.22 -18.30 -11.58
CA PHE A 144 0.96 -17.58 -11.53
C PHE A 144 0.52 -17.11 -12.91
N GLN A 145 1.45 -16.56 -13.70
CA GLN A 145 1.19 -16.15 -15.09
C GLN A 145 0.67 -17.32 -15.92
N GLN A 146 1.29 -18.50 -15.82
CA GLN A 146 0.85 -19.71 -16.54
C GLN A 146 -0.52 -20.19 -16.06
N LEU A 147 -0.79 -20.12 -14.76
CA LEU A 147 -2.08 -20.48 -14.18
C LEU A 147 -3.22 -19.62 -14.75
N ILE A 148 -3.03 -18.29 -14.80
CA ILE A 148 -4.02 -17.37 -15.36
C ILE A 148 -4.13 -17.54 -16.88
N ALA A 149 -3.01 -17.71 -17.59
CA ALA A 149 -3.01 -17.93 -19.04
C ALA A 149 -3.76 -19.23 -19.43
N ALA A 150 -3.68 -20.26 -18.59
CA ALA A 150 -4.43 -21.51 -18.79
C ALA A 150 -5.97 -21.32 -18.70
N ARG A 151 -6.45 -20.19 -18.16
CA ARG A 151 -7.86 -19.78 -18.17
C ARG A 151 -8.28 -19.09 -19.48
N GLY A 152 -7.37 -18.94 -20.44
CA GLY A 152 -7.63 -18.36 -21.76
C GLY A 152 -7.40 -16.86 -21.86
N LEU A 153 -6.80 -16.24 -20.85
CA LEU A 153 -6.48 -14.81 -20.82
C LEU A 153 -5.09 -14.52 -21.40
N GLN A 154 -4.94 -13.39 -22.09
CA GLN A 154 -3.62 -12.87 -22.46
C GLN A 154 -2.99 -12.16 -21.26
N VAL A 155 -2.00 -12.80 -20.64
CA VAL A 155 -1.38 -12.32 -19.40
C VAL A 155 -0.04 -11.63 -19.66
N MET A 156 0.07 -10.38 -19.24
CA MET A 156 1.31 -9.63 -19.25
C MET A 156 1.84 -9.48 -17.82
N ALA A 157 2.97 -10.12 -17.53
CA ALA A 157 3.73 -9.88 -16.30
C ALA A 157 4.72 -8.72 -16.52
N VAL A 158 4.67 -7.73 -15.64
CA VAL A 158 5.45 -6.50 -15.72
C VAL A 158 6.15 -6.28 -14.40
N GLN A 159 7.48 -6.19 -14.42
CA GLN A 159 8.23 -5.76 -13.25
C GLN A 159 7.98 -4.28 -13.01
N VAL A 160 7.70 -3.91 -11.76
CA VAL A 160 7.34 -2.52 -11.41
C VAL A 160 8.50 -1.55 -11.64
N SER A 161 9.75 -2.02 -11.63
CA SER A 161 10.93 -1.22 -12.02
C SER A 161 10.85 -0.74 -13.47
N ASP A 162 10.45 -1.63 -14.40
CA ASP A 162 10.32 -1.28 -15.82
C ASP A 162 9.26 -0.18 -16.02
N ILE A 163 8.21 -0.18 -15.18
CA ILE A 163 7.20 0.87 -15.16
C ILE A 163 7.80 2.19 -14.69
N TYR A 164 8.60 2.20 -13.61
CA TYR A 164 9.27 3.41 -13.15
C TYR A 164 10.20 3.98 -14.21
N ASP A 165 11.06 3.14 -14.79
CA ASP A 165 12.04 3.55 -15.78
C ASP A 165 11.38 4.21 -16.99
N GLU A 166 10.26 3.65 -17.47
CA GLU A 166 9.59 4.15 -18.66
C GLU A 166 8.60 5.29 -18.40
N PHE A 167 7.96 5.36 -17.23
CA PHE A 167 6.88 6.32 -16.95
C PHE A 167 7.27 7.48 -16.03
N ASN A 168 8.30 7.37 -15.18
CA ASN A 168 8.72 8.47 -14.30
C ASN A 168 10.24 8.59 -14.07
N HIS A 169 11.06 8.06 -14.99
CA HIS A 169 12.53 8.16 -14.92
C HIS A 169 13.16 7.37 -13.76
N GLY A 170 12.57 6.23 -13.40
CA GLY A 170 13.14 5.29 -12.43
C GLY A 170 12.87 5.63 -10.97
N LEU A 171 11.91 6.52 -10.70
CA LEU A 171 11.54 6.91 -9.34
C LEU A 171 10.49 5.94 -8.78
N ILE A 172 10.66 5.47 -7.55
CA ILE A 172 9.63 4.67 -6.88
C ILE A 172 8.47 5.60 -6.51
N ASP A 173 7.42 5.61 -7.33
CA ASP A 173 6.24 6.46 -7.14
C ASP A 173 4.99 5.74 -7.68
N PRO A 174 3.88 5.68 -6.91
CA PRO A 174 2.63 5.13 -7.41
C PRO A 174 2.12 5.81 -8.69
N GLN A 175 2.47 7.07 -8.96
CA GLN A 175 2.08 7.77 -10.19
C GLN A 175 2.54 7.05 -11.46
N ALA A 176 3.72 6.43 -11.48
CA ALA A 176 4.16 5.67 -12.66
C ALA A 176 3.30 4.44 -12.94
N ILE A 177 2.84 3.75 -11.88
CA ILE A 177 1.92 2.62 -12.01
C ILE A 177 0.59 3.12 -12.60
N LYS A 178 0.10 4.26 -12.12
CA LYS A 178 -1.11 4.90 -12.64
C LYS A 178 -0.97 5.29 -14.11
N ASP A 179 0.14 5.91 -14.47
CA ASP A 179 0.39 6.37 -15.84
C ASP A 179 0.54 5.19 -16.80
N PHE A 180 1.18 4.10 -16.36
CA PHE A 180 1.26 2.86 -17.13
C PHE A 180 -0.12 2.25 -17.37
N LEU A 181 -0.93 2.06 -16.32
CA LEU A 181 -2.27 1.47 -16.46
C LEU A 181 -3.19 2.36 -17.32
N THR A 182 -3.10 3.68 -17.16
CA THR A 182 -3.82 4.64 -18.01
C THR A 182 -3.39 4.50 -19.47
N TYR A 183 -2.09 4.47 -19.72
CA TYR A 183 -1.56 4.28 -21.07
C TYR A 183 -2.01 2.96 -21.69
N ALA A 184 -1.91 1.86 -20.94
CA ALA A 184 -2.33 0.53 -21.39
C ALA A 184 -3.84 0.49 -21.69
N TYR A 185 -4.67 1.07 -20.80
CA TYR A 185 -6.11 1.20 -20.99
C TYR A 185 -6.46 1.92 -22.30
N GLU A 186 -5.77 3.02 -22.60
CA GLU A 186 -6.02 3.82 -23.80
C GLU A 186 -5.43 3.23 -25.10
N ASN A 187 -4.28 2.52 -25.03
CA ASN A 187 -3.45 2.28 -26.23
C ASN A 187 -3.21 0.82 -26.63
N TYR A 188 -3.28 -0.15 -25.71
CA TYR A 188 -3.07 -1.56 -26.05
C TYR A 188 -4.23 -2.13 -26.89
N GLY A 189 -4.22 -3.42 -27.22
CA GLY A 189 -5.40 -4.19 -27.64
C GLY A 189 -5.89 -5.14 -26.54
N GLY A 190 -7.00 -5.87 -26.76
CA GLY A 190 -7.60 -6.76 -25.75
C GLY A 190 -8.69 -6.07 -24.91
N THR A 191 -9.33 -6.83 -24.01
CA THR A 191 -10.42 -6.31 -23.16
C THR A 191 -9.91 -5.55 -21.93
N ARG A 192 -8.65 -5.77 -21.53
CA ARG A 192 -7.93 -5.04 -20.47
C ARG A 192 -8.69 -4.97 -19.15
N GLU A 193 -9.12 -6.14 -18.71
CA GLU A 193 -10.08 -6.24 -17.61
C GLU A 193 -9.42 -6.34 -16.25
N TYR A 194 -8.25 -6.98 -16.12
CA TYR A 194 -7.71 -7.35 -14.80
C TYR A 194 -6.34 -6.75 -14.51
N VAL A 195 -6.14 -6.34 -13.26
CA VAL A 195 -4.85 -5.94 -12.69
C VAL A 195 -4.68 -6.63 -11.34
N VAL A 196 -3.54 -7.28 -11.14
CA VAL A 196 -3.12 -7.74 -9.82
C VAL A 196 -1.75 -7.17 -9.46
N LEU A 197 -1.67 -6.61 -8.26
CA LEU A 197 -0.42 -6.09 -7.69
C LEU A 197 0.21 -7.17 -6.82
N VAL A 198 1.41 -7.63 -7.16
CA VAL A 198 2.14 -8.69 -6.44
C VAL A 198 3.34 -8.09 -5.73
N GLY A 199 3.19 -7.94 -4.43
CA GLY A 199 4.16 -7.29 -3.55
C GLY A 199 3.43 -6.40 -2.56
N ASP A 200 3.91 -6.39 -1.32
CA ASP A 200 3.35 -5.55 -0.29
C ASP A 200 3.74 -4.06 -0.44
N ALA A 201 2.98 -3.17 0.19
CA ALA A 201 3.31 -1.74 0.25
C ALA A 201 3.83 -1.37 1.65
N ASN A 202 4.62 -0.31 1.74
CA ASN A 202 5.08 0.24 3.01
C ASN A 202 5.11 1.78 2.96
N GLN A 203 4.48 2.43 3.95
CA GLN A 203 4.54 3.89 4.14
C GLN A 203 5.94 4.39 4.55
N ASP A 204 6.77 3.54 5.16
CA ASP A 204 8.19 3.81 5.36
C ASP A 204 8.98 3.51 4.08
N THR A 205 8.88 4.42 3.11
CA THR A 205 9.41 4.23 1.76
C THR A 205 10.94 4.13 1.71
N LEU A 206 11.63 4.69 2.71
CA LEU A 206 13.08 4.63 2.85
C LEU A 206 13.54 3.49 3.76
N ASN A 207 12.61 2.73 4.34
CA ASN A 207 12.86 1.68 5.32
C ASN A 207 13.74 2.16 6.49
N GLU A 208 13.52 3.39 6.95
CA GLU A 208 14.28 3.99 8.07
C GLU A 208 13.97 3.29 9.41
N LEU A 209 12.79 2.71 9.53
CA LEU A 209 12.35 1.95 10.71
C LEU A 209 12.73 0.47 10.64
N GLY A 210 13.19 -0.03 9.48
CA GLY A 210 13.68 -1.39 9.32
C GLY A 210 12.60 -2.48 9.28
N HIS A 211 11.34 -2.12 9.01
CA HIS A 211 10.19 -3.05 8.99
C HIS A 211 9.85 -3.61 7.60
N GLY A 212 10.66 -3.32 6.59
CA GLY A 212 10.51 -3.86 5.24
C GLY A 212 10.50 -2.77 4.18
N ILE A 213 10.63 -3.18 2.93
CA ILE A 213 10.63 -2.24 1.80
C ILE A 213 9.23 -2.10 1.20
N ASN A 214 9.05 -1.06 0.40
CA ASN A 214 7.83 -0.83 -0.38
C ASN A 214 7.92 -1.59 -1.73
N TYR A 215 7.54 -2.87 -1.76
CA TYR A 215 7.69 -3.75 -2.94
C TYR A 215 6.87 -3.24 -4.13
N VAL A 216 5.58 -2.98 -3.92
CA VAL A 216 4.71 -2.32 -4.90
C VAL A 216 3.91 -1.23 -4.18
N PRO A 217 4.24 0.06 -4.38
CA PRO A 217 3.62 1.17 -3.67
C PRO A 217 2.12 1.22 -3.89
N THR A 218 1.41 1.70 -2.87
CA THR A 218 0.00 2.12 -2.96
C THR A 218 -0.06 3.62 -3.15
N HIS A 219 -1.13 4.12 -3.78
CA HIS A 219 -1.50 5.52 -3.66
C HIS A 219 -2.08 5.81 -2.26
N THR A 220 -1.92 7.04 -1.79
CA THR A 220 -2.54 7.51 -0.55
C THR A 220 -3.38 8.75 -0.79
N PHE A 221 -4.53 8.81 -0.12
CA PHE A 221 -5.40 9.97 -0.14
C PHE A 221 -5.80 10.37 1.28
N HIS A 222 -6.25 11.61 1.45
CA HIS A 222 -6.64 12.11 2.76
C HIS A 222 -8.10 11.75 3.08
N THR A 223 -8.30 11.05 4.20
CA THR A 223 -9.62 10.80 4.79
C THR A 223 -9.84 11.62 6.07
N PRO A 224 -11.05 12.14 6.32
CA PRO A 224 -11.30 12.98 7.50
C PRO A 224 -11.05 12.29 8.85
N LEU A 225 -11.16 10.96 8.90
CA LEU A 225 -11.09 10.20 10.15
C LEU A 225 -9.69 9.68 10.48
N ALA A 226 -8.89 9.36 9.46
CA ALA A 226 -7.59 8.71 9.64
C ALA A 226 -6.42 9.48 9.01
N GLY A 227 -6.68 10.56 8.27
CA GLY A 227 -5.65 11.26 7.52
C GLY A 227 -5.23 10.45 6.29
N GLU A 228 -3.92 10.29 6.12
CA GLU A 228 -3.35 9.55 4.99
C GLU A 228 -3.80 8.09 4.97
N THR A 229 -4.38 7.64 3.86
CA THR A 229 -5.03 6.32 3.72
C THR A 229 -4.65 5.69 2.40
N ALA A 230 -4.25 4.41 2.43
CA ALA A 230 -3.98 3.63 1.23
C ALA A 230 -5.23 3.39 0.38
N SER A 231 -5.08 3.51 -0.94
CA SER A 231 -6.12 3.23 -1.95
C SER A 231 -5.48 2.72 -3.23
N ASP A 232 -5.57 1.42 -3.47
CA ASP A 232 -5.20 0.87 -4.79
C ASP A 232 -6.28 1.18 -5.84
N ASN A 233 -7.52 1.46 -5.44
CA ASN A 233 -8.63 1.81 -6.35
C ASN A 233 -8.24 2.94 -7.32
N TRP A 234 -7.47 3.90 -6.83
CA TRP A 234 -6.99 5.03 -7.62
C TRP A 234 -6.22 4.61 -8.88
N PHE A 235 -5.47 3.50 -8.84
CA PHE A 235 -4.72 3.01 -10.00
C PHE A 235 -5.62 2.72 -11.20
N VAL A 236 -6.82 2.20 -10.94
CA VAL A 236 -7.75 1.75 -11.98
C VAL A 236 -8.90 2.73 -12.23
N SER A 237 -8.94 3.90 -11.59
CA SER A 237 -9.88 4.98 -11.92
C SER A 237 -9.37 5.88 -13.04
N ILE A 238 -9.59 5.49 -14.29
CA ILE A 238 -8.91 5.99 -15.48
C ILE A 238 -9.81 6.89 -16.34
N SER A 239 -11.03 6.44 -16.63
CA SER A 239 -11.91 7.08 -17.60
C SER A 239 -12.97 7.93 -16.89
N GLY A 240 -13.03 9.22 -17.25
CA GLY A 240 -13.96 10.17 -16.66
C GLY A 240 -13.35 10.96 -15.51
N ASP A 241 -14.05 12.02 -15.10
CA ASP A 241 -13.67 12.84 -13.94
C ASP A 241 -14.34 12.29 -12.67
N ASP A 242 -14.07 11.02 -12.39
CA ASP A 242 -14.56 10.33 -11.20
C ASP A 242 -13.48 9.39 -10.61
N ARG A 243 -13.82 8.73 -9.49
CA ARG A 243 -12.93 7.81 -8.78
C ARG A 243 -13.49 6.38 -8.76
N LEU A 244 -14.31 6.04 -9.75
CA LEU A 244 -14.82 4.69 -9.93
C LEU A 244 -13.76 3.84 -10.66
N PRO A 245 -13.67 2.54 -10.37
CA PRO A 245 -12.71 1.67 -11.05
C PRO A 245 -13.19 1.28 -12.47
N ASP A 246 -12.31 1.39 -13.46
CA ASP A 246 -12.52 0.97 -14.86
C ASP A 246 -11.92 -0.40 -15.19
N MET A 247 -11.14 -0.96 -14.26
CA MET A 247 -10.54 -2.29 -14.36
C MET A 247 -10.76 -3.05 -13.05
N PHE A 248 -10.77 -4.38 -13.11
CA PHE A 248 -10.86 -5.27 -11.96
C PHE A 248 -9.52 -5.41 -11.27
N LEU A 249 -9.47 -5.01 -9.99
CA LEU A 249 -8.23 -4.89 -9.25
C LEU A 249 -8.20 -5.85 -8.05
N GLY A 250 -7.06 -6.53 -7.86
CA GLY A 250 -6.72 -7.21 -6.62
C GLY A 250 -5.28 -6.94 -6.20
N ARG A 251 -4.97 -7.20 -4.93
CA ARG A 251 -3.60 -7.16 -4.39
C ARG A 251 -3.23 -8.49 -3.74
N ILE A 252 -2.02 -8.96 -4.01
CA ILE A 252 -1.33 -10.05 -3.33
C ILE A 252 -0.14 -9.43 -2.57
N PRO A 253 -0.36 -8.97 -1.31
CA PRO A 253 0.62 -8.22 -0.50
C PRO A 253 1.66 -9.15 0.15
N VAL A 254 2.57 -9.66 -0.66
CA VAL A 254 3.63 -10.61 -0.24
C VAL A 254 4.96 -9.90 -0.01
N ARG A 255 5.75 -10.41 0.93
CA ARG A 255 7.11 -9.93 1.26
C ARG A 255 8.17 -11.00 0.99
N THR A 256 7.77 -12.26 0.78
CA THR A 256 8.67 -13.36 0.43
C THR A 256 8.10 -14.23 -0.69
N GLN A 257 8.97 -14.93 -1.43
CA GLN A 257 8.54 -15.87 -2.47
C GLN A 257 7.65 -16.99 -1.90
N ALA A 258 7.93 -17.47 -0.68
CA ALA A 258 7.14 -18.52 -0.05
C ALA A 258 5.68 -18.09 0.21
N GLU A 259 5.46 -16.83 0.57
CA GLU A 259 4.10 -16.30 0.72
C GLU A 259 3.38 -16.19 -0.63
N LEU A 260 4.10 -15.81 -1.70
CA LEU A 260 3.55 -15.83 -3.06
C LEU A 260 3.15 -17.25 -3.48
N ASP A 261 4.05 -18.21 -3.27
CA ASP A 261 3.80 -19.61 -3.61
C ASP A 261 2.58 -20.16 -2.85
N ALA A 262 2.43 -19.82 -1.57
CA ALA A 262 1.25 -20.18 -0.77
C ALA A 262 -0.06 -19.64 -1.36
N VAL A 263 -0.09 -18.37 -1.78
CA VAL A 263 -1.27 -17.77 -2.42
C VAL A 263 -1.56 -18.42 -3.78
N VAL A 264 -0.53 -18.58 -4.62
CA VAL A 264 -0.67 -19.17 -5.96
C VAL A 264 -1.14 -20.62 -5.89
N ASN A 265 -0.63 -21.40 -4.93
CA ASN A 265 -1.07 -22.78 -4.70
C ASN A 265 -2.54 -22.85 -4.31
N LYS A 266 -3.03 -21.93 -3.44
CA LYS A 266 -4.45 -21.84 -3.11
C LYS A 266 -5.30 -21.49 -4.33
N VAL A 267 -4.88 -20.50 -5.13
CA VAL A 267 -5.59 -20.10 -6.36
C VAL A 267 -5.61 -21.25 -7.40
N ALA A 268 -4.57 -22.07 -7.45
CA ALA A 268 -4.49 -23.23 -8.34
C ALA A 268 -5.37 -24.40 -7.87
N SER A 269 -5.42 -24.68 -6.56
CA SER A 269 -6.17 -25.80 -6.01
C SER A 269 -7.66 -25.52 -5.84
N TYR A 270 -8.04 -24.27 -5.54
CA TYR A 270 -9.41 -23.91 -5.19
C TYR A 270 -10.48 -24.37 -6.19
N PRO A 271 -10.31 -24.26 -7.52
CA PRO A 271 -11.32 -24.77 -8.47
C PRO A 271 -11.52 -26.30 -8.43
N GLN A 272 -10.55 -27.04 -7.88
CA GLN A 272 -10.56 -28.50 -7.72
C GLN A 272 -11.08 -28.96 -6.36
N SER A 273 -11.38 -28.02 -5.44
CA SER A 273 -11.94 -28.34 -4.13
C SER A 273 -13.20 -29.22 -4.26
N PRO A 274 -13.33 -30.29 -3.46
CA PRO A 274 -14.53 -31.10 -3.41
C PRO A 274 -15.79 -30.26 -3.17
N ARG A 275 -16.82 -30.53 -3.97
CA ARG A 275 -18.14 -29.90 -3.81
C ARG A 275 -18.86 -30.50 -2.60
N GLY A 276 -19.65 -29.69 -1.90
CA GLY A 276 -20.39 -30.13 -0.72
C GLY A 276 -21.04 -29.01 0.07
N ASP A 277 -21.56 -29.36 1.26
CA ASP A 277 -22.38 -28.48 2.10
C ASP A 277 -21.69 -27.16 2.50
N TRP A 278 -20.35 -27.15 2.54
CA TRP A 278 -19.57 -25.94 2.84
C TRP A 278 -19.86 -24.78 1.88
N GLN A 279 -20.24 -25.07 0.63
CA GLN A 279 -20.61 -24.07 -0.38
C GLN A 279 -21.92 -23.34 -0.02
N ARG A 280 -22.74 -23.93 0.88
CA ARG A 280 -23.97 -23.34 1.41
C ARG A 280 -23.82 -22.74 2.81
N ASN A 281 -22.71 -23.00 3.50
CA ASN A 281 -22.45 -22.47 4.83
C ASN A 281 -21.92 -21.04 4.75
N ALA A 282 -22.46 -20.14 5.57
CA ALA A 282 -21.97 -18.78 5.72
C ALA A 282 -21.82 -18.45 7.20
N LEU A 283 -20.65 -17.98 7.62
CA LEU A 283 -20.38 -17.59 9.01
C LEU A 283 -20.55 -16.09 9.17
N PHE A 284 -21.35 -15.66 10.15
CA PHE A 284 -21.55 -14.27 10.54
C PHE A 284 -21.06 -14.05 11.98
N VAL A 285 -20.09 -13.17 12.12
CA VAL A 285 -19.45 -12.83 13.39
C VAL A 285 -19.72 -11.35 13.72
N THR A 286 -20.16 -11.05 14.93
CA THR A 286 -20.45 -9.67 15.37
C THR A 286 -19.74 -9.30 16.66
N ASP A 287 -19.47 -7.99 16.82
CA ASP A 287 -18.95 -7.41 18.05
C ASP A 287 -20.02 -7.29 19.15
N ASN A 288 -19.65 -6.72 20.31
CA ASN A 288 -20.47 -6.71 21.52
C ASN A 288 -21.58 -5.64 21.55
N GLU A 289 -21.78 -4.87 20.48
CA GLU A 289 -22.85 -3.87 20.36
C GLU A 289 -24.05 -4.38 19.55
N LYS A 290 -25.26 -4.14 20.09
CA LYS A 290 -26.53 -4.59 19.49
C LYS A 290 -26.71 -4.14 18.03
N ALA A 291 -26.18 -2.97 17.67
CA ALA A 291 -26.31 -2.45 16.31
C ALA A 291 -25.61 -3.34 15.27
N PHE A 292 -24.55 -4.06 15.66
CA PHE A 292 -23.85 -5.00 14.77
C PHE A 292 -24.64 -6.29 14.57
N ASP A 293 -25.24 -6.84 15.63
CA ASP A 293 -26.19 -7.95 15.53
C ASP A 293 -27.35 -7.60 14.59
N ASP A 294 -27.97 -6.43 14.78
CA ASP A 294 -29.13 -6.00 13.99
C ASP A 294 -28.77 -5.81 12.51
N ALA A 295 -27.59 -5.27 12.20
CA ALA A 295 -27.10 -5.14 10.84
C ALA A 295 -26.83 -6.52 10.20
N SER A 296 -26.21 -7.43 10.95
CA SER A 296 -25.92 -8.79 10.48
C SER A 296 -27.20 -9.60 10.22
N ASP A 297 -28.15 -9.59 11.16
CA ASP A 297 -29.42 -10.29 11.01
C ASP A 297 -30.24 -9.76 9.83
N LYS A 298 -30.23 -8.44 9.61
CA LYS A 298 -30.88 -7.85 8.43
C LYS A 298 -30.29 -8.37 7.11
N LEU A 299 -28.97 -8.48 7.02
CA LEU A 299 -28.29 -9.03 5.83
C LEU A 299 -28.62 -10.51 5.63
N ILE A 300 -28.65 -11.29 6.72
CA ILE A 300 -29.02 -12.71 6.69
C ILE A 300 -30.46 -12.87 6.18
N GLU A 301 -31.41 -12.17 6.79
CA GLU A 301 -32.84 -12.24 6.44
C GLU A 301 -33.10 -11.85 4.97
N ALA A 302 -32.36 -10.88 4.44
CA ALA A 302 -32.56 -10.38 3.09
C ALA A 302 -31.95 -11.28 1.99
N HIS A 303 -30.84 -11.98 2.28
CA HIS A 303 -30.03 -12.61 1.21
C HIS A 303 -29.71 -14.11 1.40
N PHE A 304 -29.87 -14.67 2.61
CA PHE A 304 -29.36 -16.01 2.94
C PHE A 304 -30.44 -17.07 3.18
N ALA A 305 -31.65 -16.88 2.63
CA ALA A 305 -32.76 -17.84 2.79
C ALA A 305 -32.45 -19.26 2.29
N ASP A 306 -31.61 -19.39 1.26
CA ASP A 306 -31.21 -20.68 0.65
C ASP A 306 -29.84 -21.20 1.13
N TYR A 307 -29.28 -20.58 2.18
CA TYR A 307 -27.97 -20.88 2.77
C TYR A 307 -28.12 -21.26 4.25
N ASN A 308 -27.01 -21.70 4.85
CA ASN A 308 -26.92 -22.12 6.24
C ASN A 308 -26.14 -21.08 7.07
N PRO A 309 -26.74 -19.95 7.46
CA PRO A 309 -26.06 -18.91 8.23
C PRO A 309 -25.78 -19.38 9.67
N GLN A 310 -24.49 -19.44 10.03
CA GLN A 310 -24.02 -19.67 11.40
C GLN A 310 -23.70 -18.32 12.05
N ARG A 311 -24.04 -18.15 13.33
CA ARG A 311 -23.89 -16.89 14.06
C ARG A 311 -22.94 -17.06 15.23
N VAL A 312 -21.88 -16.26 15.27
CA VAL A 312 -21.00 -16.08 16.43
C VAL A 312 -21.13 -14.62 16.88
N TYR A 313 -22.16 -14.34 17.67
CA TYR A 313 -22.45 -12.98 18.12
C TYR A 313 -21.90 -12.77 19.51
N LEU A 314 -20.94 -11.84 19.65
CA LEU A 314 -20.17 -11.69 20.89
C LEU A 314 -21.06 -11.42 22.11
N ARG A 315 -22.20 -10.74 21.91
CA ARG A 315 -23.21 -10.45 22.95
C ARG A 315 -23.89 -11.69 23.56
N GLN A 316 -23.81 -12.84 22.90
CA GLN A 316 -24.42 -14.09 23.36
C GLN A 316 -23.51 -14.88 24.30
N TYR A 317 -22.21 -14.53 24.35
CA TYR A 317 -21.25 -15.15 25.24
C TYR A 317 -21.33 -14.54 26.64
N THR A 318 -21.17 -15.37 27.67
CA THR A 318 -21.23 -14.96 29.07
C THR A 318 -20.00 -15.44 29.81
N GLY A 319 -19.48 -14.63 30.73
CA GLY A 319 -18.26 -14.92 31.47
C GLY A 319 -17.43 -13.67 31.72
N ASP A 320 -16.21 -13.86 32.22
CA ASP A 320 -15.21 -12.81 32.18
C ASP A 320 -14.66 -12.61 30.75
N ARG A 321 -13.87 -11.56 30.55
CA ARG A 321 -13.33 -11.19 29.24
C ARG A 321 -12.53 -12.32 28.60
N ASP A 322 -11.72 -13.04 29.37
CA ASP A 322 -10.86 -14.11 28.86
C ASP A 322 -11.69 -15.34 28.44
N THR A 323 -12.72 -15.68 29.22
CA THR A 323 -13.66 -16.76 28.86
C THR A 323 -14.45 -16.41 27.61
N ILE A 324 -14.99 -15.19 27.52
CA ILE A 324 -15.71 -14.70 26.34
C ILE A 324 -14.80 -14.74 25.10
N GLN A 325 -13.58 -14.20 25.23
CA GLN A 325 -12.59 -14.22 24.16
C GLN A 325 -12.30 -15.66 23.69
N ALA A 326 -11.96 -16.56 24.61
CA ALA A 326 -11.55 -17.92 24.26
C ALA A 326 -12.69 -18.73 23.62
N THR A 327 -13.91 -18.60 24.13
CA THR A 327 -15.09 -19.33 23.62
C THR A 327 -15.52 -18.82 22.25
N ALA A 328 -15.67 -17.50 22.07
CA ALA A 328 -15.99 -16.93 20.77
C ALA A 328 -14.91 -17.23 19.72
N LYS A 329 -13.63 -17.15 20.11
CA LYS A 329 -12.50 -17.52 19.24
C LYS A 329 -12.58 -18.96 18.75
N GLN A 330 -12.82 -19.89 19.67
CA GLN A 330 -12.92 -21.31 19.33
C GLN A 330 -14.08 -21.56 18.38
N ASP A 331 -15.25 -20.96 18.61
CA ASP A 331 -16.41 -21.12 17.72
C ASP A 331 -16.14 -20.54 16.32
N ILE A 332 -15.44 -19.41 16.21
CA ILE A 332 -15.01 -18.86 14.91
C ILE A 332 -14.11 -19.84 14.16
N ILE A 333 -13.09 -20.38 14.84
CA ILE A 333 -12.15 -21.35 14.26
C ILE A 333 -12.89 -22.62 13.83
N ASP A 334 -13.77 -23.14 14.68
CA ASP A 334 -14.52 -24.37 14.41
C ASP A 334 -15.44 -24.20 13.20
N HIS A 335 -16.12 -23.06 13.08
CA HIS A 335 -16.98 -22.78 11.93
C HIS A 335 -16.21 -22.59 10.61
N ILE A 336 -15.04 -21.95 10.64
CA ILE A 336 -14.19 -21.82 9.44
C ILE A 336 -13.65 -23.20 9.03
N ASN A 337 -13.18 -24.00 10.00
CA ASN A 337 -12.64 -25.34 9.75
C ASN A 337 -13.71 -26.34 9.27
N ALA A 338 -14.96 -26.20 9.73
CA ALA A 338 -16.09 -26.95 9.20
C ALA A 338 -16.44 -26.60 7.74
N GLY A 339 -15.90 -25.48 7.23
CA GLY A 339 -16.08 -25.01 5.87
C GLY A 339 -17.26 -24.06 5.72
N ALA A 340 -16.97 -22.86 5.20
CA ALA A 340 -17.93 -21.84 4.82
C ALA A 340 -17.46 -21.14 3.54
N ILE A 341 -18.37 -20.93 2.58
CA ILE A 341 -18.05 -20.18 1.36
C ILE A 341 -17.79 -18.70 1.66
N LEU A 342 -18.44 -18.19 2.71
CA LEU A 342 -18.39 -16.80 3.12
C LEU A 342 -18.19 -16.73 4.64
N THR A 343 -17.26 -15.89 5.07
CA THR A 343 -17.12 -15.45 6.45
C THR A 343 -17.26 -13.93 6.51
N ASN A 344 -18.29 -13.45 7.18
CA ASN A 344 -18.54 -12.03 7.37
C ASN A 344 -18.29 -11.64 8.84
N TYR A 345 -17.48 -10.60 9.04
CA TYR A 345 -17.34 -9.94 10.34
C TYR A 345 -17.94 -8.53 10.28
N THR A 346 -18.75 -8.17 11.29
CA THR A 346 -19.36 -6.84 11.43
C THR A 346 -19.10 -6.29 12.84
N GLY A 347 -18.30 -5.23 12.97
CA GLY A 347 -17.86 -4.80 14.29
C GLY A 347 -16.73 -3.77 14.32
N HIS A 348 -16.16 -3.54 15.50
CA HIS A 348 -14.91 -2.81 15.62
C HIS A 348 -13.71 -3.66 15.16
N GLY A 349 -12.72 -3.00 14.58
CA GLY A 349 -11.54 -3.68 14.07
C GLY A 349 -10.29 -2.84 14.28
N SER A 350 -9.16 -3.52 14.27
CA SER A 350 -7.86 -2.89 14.12
C SER A 350 -7.12 -3.50 12.94
N VAL A 351 -5.84 -3.19 12.76
CA VAL A 351 -5.04 -3.72 11.65
C VAL A 351 -5.08 -5.24 11.62
N SER A 352 -4.93 -5.88 12.77
CA SER A 352 -4.69 -7.33 12.88
C SER A 352 -5.78 -8.13 13.58
N ASN A 353 -6.90 -7.54 14.01
CA ASN A 353 -7.89 -8.24 14.83
C ASN A 353 -9.35 -7.77 14.68
N TRP A 354 -10.25 -8.62 15.18
CA TRP A 354 -11.68 -8.36 15.39
C TRP A 354 -11.98 -8.11 16.89
N ALA A 355 -12.84 -7.12 17.15
CA ALA A 355 -13.32 -6.69 18.48
C ALA A 355 -12.23 -6.20 19.45
N GLY A 356 -12.63 -5.43 20.48
CA GLY A 356 -11.71 -5.02 21.56
C GLY A 356 -11.28 -6.19 22.46
N GLU A 357 -12.02 -7.28 22.39
CA GLU A 357 -11.83 -8.54 23.09
C GLU A 357 -10.83 -9.46 22.38
N PHE A 358 -10.38 -9.14 21.16
CA PHE A 358 -9.47 -9.96 20.36
C PHE A 358 -10.02 -11.39 20.16
N ILE A 359 -11.29 -11.47 19.74
CA ILE A 359 -11.98 -12.75 19.49
C ILE A 359 -11.42 -13.49 18.28
N PHE A 360 -10.71 -12.79 17.39
CA PHE A 360 -9.93 -13.38 16.32
C PHE A 360 -8.84 -12.39 15.88
N ASP A 361 -7.60 -12.83 15.76
CA ASP A 361 -6.48 -12.01 15.29
C ASP A 361 -5.57 -12.75 14.28
N SER A 362 -4.62 -12.03 13.68
CA SER A 362 -3.76 -12.55 12.62
C SER A 362 -2.99 -13.82 13.02
N ARG A 363 -2.71 -14.03 14.31
CA ARG A 363 -2.01 -15.22 14.82
C ARG A 363 -2.94 -16.42 14.90
N ASP A 364 -4.24 -16.20 15.08
CA ASP A 364 -5.25 -17.26 15.14
C ASP A 364 -5.47 -17.90 13.76
N VAL A 365 -5.12 -17.22 12.66
CA VAL A 365 -5.18 -17.79 11.30
C VAL A 365 -4.33 -19.07 11.18
N ALA A 366 -3.23 -19.17 11.94
CA ALA A 366 -2.40 -20.37 11.95
C ALA A 366 -3.14 -21.62 12.49
N LEU A 367 -4.18 -21.40 13.31
CA LEU A 367 -5.02 -22.45 13.91
C LEU A 367 -6.11 -22.98 12.97
N LEU A 368 -6.29 -22.35 11.80
CA LEU A 368 -7.24 -22.83 10.80
C LEU A 368 -6.76 -24.11 10.13
N ASP A 369 -7.71 -24.94 9.70
CA ASP A 369 -7.52 -26.23 9.04
C ASP A 369 -8.67 -26.46 8.04
N ASN A 370 -8.67 -25.65 6.97
CA ASN A 370 -9.69 -25.64 5.92
C ASN A 370 -9.11 -25.72 4.48
N PRO A 371 -8.15 -26.62 4.18
CA PRO A 371 -7.39 -26.63 2.91
C PRO A 371 -8.22 -26.73 1.64
N ASP A 372 -9.38 -27.40 1.73
CA ASP A 372 -10.30 -27.59 0.60
C ASP A 372 -11.51 -26.64 0.64
N ASN A 373 -11.69 -25.91 1.75
CA ASN A 373 -12.88 -25.08 2.01
C ASN A 373 -12.46 -23.64 2.31
N LEU A 374 -11.60 -23.09 1.44
CA LEU A 374 -11.10 -21.72 1.58
C LEU A 374 -12.27 -20.73 1.50
N THR A 375 -12.44 -19.92 2.54
CA THR A 375 -13.55 -18.97 2.65
C THR A 375 -13.25 -17.69 1.89
N PHE A 376 -14.28 -17.00 1.40
CA PHE A 376 -14.20 -15.59 1.07
C PHE A 376 -14.55 -14.74 2.30
N VAL A 377 -13.62 -13.88 2.73
CA VAL A 377 -13.82 -13.08 3.94
C VAL A 377 -14.29 -11.67 3.59
N LEU A 378 -15.40 -11.23 4.19
CA LEU A 378 -15.90 -9.86 4.15
C LEU A 378 -15.75 -9.20 5.51
N ALA A 379 -14.88 -8.20 5.62
CA ALA A 379 -14.74 -7.41 6.85
C ALA A 379 -15.50 -6.08 6.75
N LEU A 380 -16.54 -5.94 7.56
CA LEU A 380 -17.34 -4.72 7.74
C LEU A 380 -16.89 -3.97 8.99
N ASN A 381 -15.59 -3.65 9.08
CA ASN A 381 -14.97 -3.02 10.24
C ASN A 381 -13.96 -1.94 9.85
N CYS A 382 -13.01 -1.60 10.73
CA CYS A 382 -11.92 -0.67 10.43
C CYS A 382 -10.59 -1.43 10.26
N PHE A 383 -9.73 -0.94 9.36
CA PHE A 383 -8.30 -1.26 9.24
C PHE A 383 -7.87 -2.71 8.94
N ASN A 384 -8.75 -3.70 8.87
CA ASN A 384 -8.33 -5.08 8.57
C ASN A 384 -7.62 -5.26 7.22
N GLY A 385 -7.77 -4.30 6.29
CA GLY A 385 -7.02 -4.21 5.05
C GLY A 385 -5.94 -3.13 5.06
N GLN A 386 -5.46 -2.65 6.20
CA GLN A 386 -4.38 -1.66 6.25
C GLN A 386 -3.02 -2.32 5.99
N PHE A 387 -2.77 -2.70 4.73
CA PHE A 387 -1.58 -3.44 4.30
C PHE A 387 -0.30 -2.58 4.26
N SER A 388 -0.40 -1.26 4.10
CA SER A 388 0.76 -0.39 3.92
C SER A 388 1.38 0.13 5.24
N TYR A 389 1.13 -0.52 6.38
CA TYR A 389 1.48 0.03 7.68
C TYR A 389 2.99 -0.02 7.94
N PHE A 390 3.56 1.08 8.43
CA PHE A 390 5.02 1.29 8.51
C PHE A 390 5.71 0.62 9.71
N LYS A 391 4.96 -0.09 10.56
CA LYS A 391 5.53 -0.74 11.74
C LYS A 391 4.73 -1.96 12.13
N ASN A 392 5.37 -2.83 12.89
CA ASN A 392 4.69 -3.95 13.53
C ASN A 392 3.51 -3.47 14.39
N PHE A 393 2.38 -4.18 14.29
CA PHE A 393 1.19 -3.95 15.08
C PHE A 393 0.85 -5.20 15.91
N TYR A 394 0.99 -5.09 17.24
CA TYR A 394 0.73 -6.18 18.21
C TYR A 394 1.43 -7.52 17.91
N GLY A 395 2.67 -7.48 17.43
CA GLY A 395 3.48 -8.67 17.16
C GLY A 395 3.30 -9.26 15.75
N SER A 396 2.58 -8.57 14.87
CA SER A 396 2.36 -8.93 13.47
C SER A 396 2.75 -7.76 12.57
N ASP A 397 3.49 -8.03 11.50
CA ASP A 397 3.67 -7.07 10.40
C ASP A 397 2.50 -7.14 9.39
N ASP A 398 1.61 -8.12 9.57
CA ASP A 398 0.46 -8.35 8.71
C ASP A 398 -0.81 -7.74 9.27
N SER A 399 -1.56 -7.07 8.40
CA SER A 399 -2.99 -6.89 8.56
C SER A 399 -3.74 -8.22 8.58
N LEU A 400 -4.98 -8.22 9.06
CA LEU A 400 -5.75 -9.46 9.12
C LEU A 400 -6.04 -10.03 7.72
N ALA A 401 -6.25 -9.16 6.72
CA ALA A 401 -6.42 -9.58 5.33
C ALA A 401 -5.18 -10.26 4.75
N GLU A 402 -3.99 -9.71 5.04
CA GLU A 402 -2.71 -10.32 4.69
C GLU A 402 -2.55 -11.70 5.31
N ALA A 403 -2.82 -11.84 6.62
CA ALA A 403 -2.67 -13.11 7.32
C ALA A 403 -3.59 -14.19 6.73
N PHE A 404 -4.87 -13.88 6.51
CA PHE A 404 -5.83 -14.81 5.89
C PHE A 404 -5.40 -15.26 4.48
N LEU A 405 -4.91 -14.32 3.68
CA LEU A 405 -4.52 -14.59 2.30
C LEU A 405 -3.20 -15.37 2.23
N LYS A 406 -2.19 -15.04 3.05
CA LYS A 406 -0.84 -15.64 2.97
C LYS A 406 -0.73 -17.00 3.68
N ALA A 407 -1.70 -17.37 4.50
CA ALA A 407 -1.67 -18.66 5.21
C ALA A 407 -1.65 -19.84 4.22
N ASP A 408 -0.57 -20.64 4.29
CA ASP A 408 -0.33 -21.74 3.37
C ASP A 408 -1.34 -22.88 3.56
N GLY A 409 -2.01 -23.25 2.47
CA GLY A 409 -3.02 -24.31 2.43
C GLY A 409 -4.20 -24.10 3.38
N LYS A 410 -4.49 -22.88 3.84
CA LYS A 410 -5.60 -22.60 4.78
C LYS A 410 -6.06 -21.14 4.69
N GLY A 411 -7.04 -20.79 5.52
CA GLY A 411 -7.53 -19.42 5.64
C GLY A 411 -8.49 -19.06 4.51
N ALA A 412 -8.22 -17.94 3.84
CA ALA A 412 -9.12 -17.41 2.82
C ALA A 412 -8.58 -17.61 1.40
N ILE A 413 -9.49 -17.75 0.43
CA ILE A 413 -9.15 -17.63 -1.00
C ILE A 413 -8.98 -16.16 -1.39
N ALA A 414 -9.74 -15.28 -0.75
CA ALA A 414 -9.65 -13.85 -0.86
C ALA A 414 -10.32 -13.16 0.32
N MET A 415 -9.96 -11.92 0.58
CA MET A 415 -10.61 -11.07 1.58
C MET A 415 -10.92 -9.71 0.97
N TRP A 416 -12.11 -9.17 1.23
CA TRP A 416 -12.47 -7.81 0.88
C TRP A 416 -12.61 -6.98 2.16
N ALA A 417 -11.70 -6.02 2.33
CA ALA A 417 -11.54 -5.32 3.60
C ALA A 417 -11.16 -3.84 3.40
N PRO A 418 -11.52 -2.97 4.35
CA PRO A 418 -11.17 -1.56 4.32
C PRO A 418 -9.75 -1.28 4.81
N THR A 419 -9.07 -0.34 4.16
CA THR A 419 -7.72 0.14 4.51
C THR A 419 -7.71 1.16 5.66
N THR A 420 -8.87 1.61 6.12
CA THR A 420 -9.01 2.73 7.08
C THR A 420 -10.30 2.65 7.91
N LEU A 421 -10.62 3.72 8.62
CA LEU A 421 -11.86 3.92 9.35
C LEU A 421 -13.10 4.04 8.43
N GLY A 422 -14.19 3.43 8.87
CA GLY A 422 -15.49 3.48 8.21
C GLY A 422 -16.65 3.44 9.20
N TYR A 423 -17.88 3.57 8.67
CA TYR A 423 -19.10 3.59 9.46
C TYR A 423 -19.98 2.37 9.15
N THR A 424 -20.60 1.80 10.18
CA THR A 424 -21.48 0.62 10.07
C THR A 424 -22.53 0.76 8.97
N TYR A 425 -23.23 1.89 8.90
CA TYR A 425 -24.25 2.13 7.88
C TYR A 425 -23.72 2.04 6.43
N GLN A 426 -22.50 2.54 6.19
CA GLN A 426 -21.89 2.49 4.86
C GLN A 426 -21.42 1.08 4.52
N HIS A 427 -20.89 0.35 5.51
CA HIS A 427 -20.51 -1.05 5.35
C HIS A 427 -21.72 -1.96 5.12
N GLU A 428 -22.84 -1.71 5.78
CA GLU A 428 -24.09 -2.44 5.56
C GLU A 428 -24.58 -2.28 4.11
N LYS A 429 -24.49 -1.06 3.56
CA LYS A 429 -24.85 -0.79 2.15
C LYS A 429 -23.94 -1.49 1.15
N LEU A 430 -22.63 -1.54 1.43
CA LEU A 430 -21.68 -2.33 0.63
C LEU A 430 -22.01 -3.82 0.68
N ALA A 431 -22.32 -4.34 1.86
CA ALA A 431 -22.66 -5.75 2.04
C ALA A 431 -23.98 -6.13 1.35
N GLU A 432 -24.99 -5.26 1.40
CA GLU A 432 -26.28 -5.44 0.71
C GLU A 432 -26.08 -5.62 -0.81
N GLU A 433 -25.32 -4.71 -1.45
CA GLU A 433 -25.02 -4.83 -2.88
C GLU A 433 -24.11 -6.03 -3.18
N LEU A 434 -23.15 -6.36 -2.30
CA LEU A 434 -22.30 -7.53 -2.48
C LEU A 434 -23.09 -8.83 -2.42
N PHE A 435 -23.95 -9.01 -1.42
CA PHE A 435 -24.75 -10.23 -1.28
C PHE A 435 -25.82 -10.35 -2.36
N LYS A 436 -26.40 -9.23 -2.80
CA LYS A 436 -27.28 -9.21 -3.97
C LYS A 436 -26.56 -9.71 -5.23
N ARG A 437 -25.43 -9.12 -5.60
CA ARG A 437 -24.63 -9.51 -6.77
C ARG A 437 -24.15 -10.95 -6.69
N LEU A 438 -23.57 -11.33 -5.56
CA LEU A 438 -22.99 -12.65 -5.35
C LEU A 438 -24.07 -13.75 -5.35
N LEU A 439 -25.13 -13.59 -4.57
CA LEU A 439 -26.06 -14.69 -4.27
C LEU A 439 -27.28 -14.73 -5.19
N GLN A 440 -27.75 -13.56 -5.65
CA GLN A 440 -28.95 -13.44 -6.49
C GLN A 440 -28.57 -13.33 -7.98
N GLU A 441 -27.60 -12.47 -8.33
CA GLU A 441 -27.15 -12.28 -9.72
C GLU A 441 -26.09 -13.31 -10.15
N LYS A 442 -25.56 -14.07 -9.18
CA LYS A 442 -24.55 -15.14 -9.39
C LYS A 442 -23.23 -14.62 -9.97
N GLU A 443 -22.89 -13.36 -9.68
CA GLU A 443 -21.59 -12.76 -9.96
C GLU A 443 -20.53 -13.37 -9.02
N THR A 444 -19.90 -14.46 -9.44
CA THR A 444 -18.96 -15.26 -8.62
C THR A 444 -17.50 -14.88 -8.83
N GLU A 445 -17.18 -14.13 -9.89
CA GLU A 445 -15.82 -13.69 -10.14
C GLU A 445 -15.50 -12.45 -9.30
N LEU A 446 -14.44 -12.52 -8.49
CA LEU A 446 -14.19 -11.55 -7.41
C LEU A 446 -13.95 -10.12 -7.90
N GLY A 447 -13.27 -9.96 -9.03
CA GLY A 447 -13.00 -8.68 -9.66
C GLY A 447 -14.29 -7.97 -10.08
N PRO A 448 -15.07 -8.55 -11.02
CA PRO A 448 -16.39 -8.06 -11.39
C PRO A 448 -17.33 -7.84 -10.20
N LEU A 449 -17.35 -8.78 -9.24
CA LEU A 449 -18.16 -8.66 -8.03
C LEU A 449 -17.81 -7.40 -7.24
N THR A 450 -16.55 -7.25 -6.82
CA THR A 450 -16.16 -6.14 -5.93
C THR A 450 -16.17 -4.79 -6.64
N THR A 451 -15.82 -4.73 -7.93
CA THR A 451 -15.94 -3.52 -8.76
C THR A 451 -17.40 -3.13 -8.97
N GLY A 452 -18.27 -4.08 -9.29
CA GLY A 452 -19.71 -3.82 -9.46
C GLY A 452 -20.36 -3.29 -8.18
N VAL A 453 -19.99 -3.84 -7.01
CA VAL A 453 -20.48 -3.34 -5.71
C VAL A 453 -20.05 -1.89 -5.48
N LYS A 454 -18.80 -1.54 -5.78
CA LYS A 454 -18.29 -0.17 -5.66
C LYS A 454 -19.11 0.80 -6.51
N ILE A 455 -19.39 0.44 -7.76
CA ILE A 455 -20.16 1.26 -8.70
C ILE A 455 -21.61 1.44 -8.22
N ASP A 456 -22.29 0.36 -7.81
CA ASP A 456 -23.69 0.45 -7.40
C ASP A 456 -23.87 1.15 -6.05
N ALA A 457 -22.95 0.93 -5.12
CA ALA A 457 -23.06 1.46 -3.77
C ALA A 457 -22.64 2.95 -3.67
N VAL A 458 -21.92 3.50 -4.65
CA VAL A 458 -21.27 4.83 -4.55
C VAL A 458 -22.23 5.95 -4.13
N ASN A 459 -23.46 5.94 -4.65
CA ASN A 459 -24.47 6.96 -4.36
C ASN A 459 -25.00 6.88 -2.92
N TYR A 460 -24.85 5.73 -2.25
CA TYR A 460 -25.28 5.50 -0.88
C TYR A 460 -24.16 5.70 0.14
N ILE A 461 -22.93 5.33 -0.22
CA ILE A 461 -21.79 5.31 0.71
C ILE A 461 -20.86 6.51 0.54
N GLY A 462 -20.94 7.21 -0.60
CA GLY A 462 -20.03 8.27 -0.97
C GLY A 462 -18.69 7.72 -1.50
N ILE A 463 -18.12 8.46 -2.44
CA ILE A 463 -16.93 8.06 -3.20
C ILE A 463 -15.70 7.73 -2.34
N ASN A 464 -15.51 8.38 -1.19
CA ASN A 464 -14.40 8.05 -0.30
C ASN A 464 -14.49 6.61 0.25
N ASN A 465 -15.67 5.98 0.33
CA ASN A 465 -15.78 4.60 0.81
C ASN A 465 -15.55 3.56 -0.30
N VAL A 466 -15.76 3.94 -1.56
CA VAL A 466 -15.36 3.13 -2.72
C VAL A 466 -13.84 2.89 -2.71
N GLU A 467 -13.06 3.93 -2.40
CA GLU A 467 -11.60 3.88 -2.43
C GLU A 467 -10.97 3.10 -1.29
N LYS A 468 -11.65 2.97 -0.16
CA LYS A 468 -11.10 2.34 1.05
C LYS A 468 -11.12 0.82 1.00
N PHE A 469 -12.04 0.21 0.25
CA PHE A 469 -12.18 -1.24 0.18
C PHE A 469 -11.26 -1.83 -0.88
N THR A 470 -10.40 -2.75 -0.47
CA THR A 470 -9.42 -3.42 -1.33
C THR A 470 -9.70 -4.92 -1.36
N LEU A 471 -9.65 -5.51 -2.56
CA LEU A 471 -9.70 -6.95 -2.74
C LEU A 471 -8.29 -7.52 -2.58
N PHE A 472 -8.10 -8.32 -1.54
CA PHE A 472 -6.89 -9.09 -1.30
C PHE A 472 -7.06 -10.47 -1.92
N GLY A 473 -6.32 -10.75 -3.00
CA GLY A 473 -6.40 -11.98 -3.78
C GLY A 473 -6.38 -11.74 -5.29
N ASP A 474 -6.54 -12.82 -6.06
CA ASP A 474 -6.64 -12.78 -7.52
C ASP A 474 -8.05 -12.30 -7.96
N PRO A 475 -8.17 -11.18 -8.69
CA PRO A 475 -9.46 -10.67 -9.16
C PRO A 475 -10.17 -11.62 -10.15
N ASN A 476 -9.46 -12.52 -10.82
CA ASN A 476 -10.07 -13.49 -11.75
C ASN A 476 -10.50 -14.80 -11.08
N THR A 477 -10.34 -14.91 -9.76
CA THR A 477 -10.82 -16.09 -9.01
C THR A 477 -12.35 -16.10 -8.93
N ARG A 478 -12.95 -17.27 -9.14
CA ARG A 478 -14.39 -17.51 -9.06
C ARG A 478 -14.75 -18.28 -7.82
N LEU A 479 -15.64 -17.73 -7.00
CA LEU A 479 -16.16 -18.41 -5.82
C LEU A 479 -16.96 -19.65 -6.20
N LEU A 480 -16.78 -20.71 -5.43
CA LEU A 480 -17.47 -21.97 -5.61
C LEU A 480 -18.88 -21.92 -5.03
N LEU A 481 -19.73 -21.01 -5.50
CA LEU A 481 -21.16 -21.07 -5.19
C LEU A 481 -21.83 -22.22 -5.93
N GLU A 482 -22.86 -22.81 -5.30
CA GLU A 482 -23.72 -23.85 -5.88
C GLU A 482 -24.79 -23.28 -6.82
#